data_AF-A0A226DKA9-F1
#
_entry.id   AF-A0A226DKA9-F1
#
_cell.length_a   1.000
_cell.length_b   1.000
_cell.length_c   1.000
_cell.angle_alpha   90.00
_cell.angle_beta   90.00
_cell.angle_gamma   90.00
#
_symmetry.space_group_name_H-M   'P 1'
#
loop_
_entity.id
_entity.type
_entity.pdbx_description
1 polymer ?
#
loop_
_entity_poly.entity_id
_entity_poly.type
_entity_poly.pdbx_seq_one_letter_code
_entity_poly.pdbx_strand_id
1 'polypeptide(L)'
;MSHSFYYNVHNQISREPLDSKHVTLIILTDTDIVQNSPQTDFLFSQLMYLDDIAFVFKLRNGAGCKLCLLIEGKSPLAKNTLCKVVSWDILMLDEIANLRTPPTHWQIPIIGLVYRLNVVPLQSNPFDRRRNESIELQVAQYVFKKSNATMYACKKRDPICAKSVYYWPLVLRKTKLDRTDIDYTTRITTGISGYKFLTCYTQSNFSLEFYTKPFQPEMWVGLFLCVGLVILVMTVWMHFKIMKEQISATFSPWIYLVSSIFEESVPVPNKIEKAYFFRIILGSWSLVTVVLTNCYNGIMMEDFVSPVRQYAPEKFTDLVCGAEYEGWMRALNSYKVGTMKDSEWKKIGNAIRKDRLGGWDKIKNSDQIRNDVSKISGDCFRLLSRIEVDSHQPEYEFLSFIREIVLDRNNNYENIWSDKVSSDLQEILVLLHLENPKFAYVPESLSISENLTFLDSLVETEVVNCGKTVLISKSNMVQAEYEYLRRKYPNKNFYKGNQILEANQEGWVFRRAGSLKVPLYYKFLVEAGVFLRLQEEITARKVKYRISAVKAKEKILEKGMNMSEGVTSLFYICAAIISLSIICLVGECRLIILANASRIVRKIKQICKDKEERELLKRIKILMSK
;
A
#
# COMPACT_ATOMS: atom_id res chain seq x y z
N MET A 1 -15.52 -21.04 31.32
CA MET A 1 -15.91 -19.87 32.12
C MET A 1 -17.18 -19.29 31.50
N SER A 2 -18.33 -19.70 31.99
CA SER A 2 -19.63 -19.07 31.75
C SER A 2 -19.93 -18.22 32.98
N HIS A 3 -20.33 -16.97 32.80
CA HIS A 3 -20.80 -16.15 33.92
C HIS A 3 -22.33 -16.11 33.92
N SER A 4 -22.90 -16.18 35.12
CA SER A 4 -24.33 -16.19 35.32
C SER A 4 -24.73 -14.98 36.15
N PHE A 5 -25.66 -14.20 35.61
CA PHE A 5 -26.25 -13.09 36.36
C PHE A 5 -27.45 -13.63 37.12
N TYR A 6 -27.42 -13.50 38.45
CA TYR A 6 -28.57 -13.82 39.29
C TYR A 6 -29.45 -12.59 39.43
N TYR A 7 -30.66 -12.67 38.90
CA TYR A 7 -31.67 -11.65 39.09
C TYR A 7 -32.74 -12.17 40.04
N ASN A 8 -32.81 -11.57 41.22
CA ASN A 8 -33.94 -11.70 42.10
C ASN A 8 -34.89 -10.55 41.78
N VAL A 9 -36.17 -10.85 41.53
CA VAL A 9 -37.23 -9.90 41.12
C VAL A 9 -37.36 -8.70 42.09
N HIS A 10 -36.74 -8.76 43.27
CA HIS A 10 -36.72 -7.70 44.28
C HIS A 10 -35.44 -6.83 44.38
N ASN A 11 -34.35 -7.07 43.64
CA ASN A 11 -33.10 -6.26 43.79
C ASN A 11 -32.45 -5.81 42.47
N GLN A 12 -31.67 -4.71 42.53
CA GLN A 12 -30.92 -4.11 41.42
C GLN A 12 -29.81 -5.02 40.85
N ILE A 13 -29.58 -4.90 39.53
CA ILE A 13 -28.58 -5.66 38.76
C ILE A 13 -27.17 -5.20 39.14
N SER A 14 -26.34 -6.10 39.67
CA SER A 14 -24.88 -5.90 39.71
C SER A 14 -24.32 -6.11 38.30
N ARG A 15 -23.75 -5.05 37.71
CA ARG A 15 -23.04 -5.11 36.42
C ARG A 15 -21.55 -5.13 36.68
N GLU A 16 -20.95 -6.30 36.72
CA GLU A 16 -19.51 -6.44 36.52
C GLU A 16 -19.24 -6.79 35.04
N PRO A 17 -18.26 -6.15 34.38
CA PRO A 17 -17.83 -6.52 33.04
C PRO A 17 -17.14 -7.89 33.09
N LEU A 18 -17.59 -8.82 32.23
CA LEU A 18 -17.24 -10.23 32.33
C LEU A 18 -16.70 -10.76 30.99
N ASP A 19 -15.51 -11.35 31.02
CA ASP A 19 -14.79 -11.97 29.89
C ASP A 19 -15.36 -13.35 29.46
N SER A 20 -16.57 -13.73 29.87
CA SER A 20 -17.12 -15.06 29.52
C SER A 20 -17.72 -15.11 28.12
N LYS A 21 -17.52 -16.26 27.46
CA LYS A 21 -18.09 -16.58 26.14
C LYS A 21 -19.62 -16.73 26.11
N HIS A 22 -20.26 -16.90 27.26
CA HIS A 22 -21.71 -17.07 27.34
C HIS A 22 -22.26 -16.32 28.54
N VAL A 23 -23.30 -15.52 28.29
CA VAL A 23 -24.01 -14.78 29.33
C VAL A 23 -25.40 -15.36 29.50
N THR A 24 -25.63 -16.00 30.66
CA THR A 24 -26.93 -16.55 31.03
C THR A 24 -27.53 -15.71 32.14
N LEU A 25 -28.76 -15.20 31.93
CA LEU A 25 -29.55 -14.58 33.00
C LEU A 25 -30.41 -15.65 33.66
N ILE A 26 -30.26 -15.78 34.96
CA ILE A 26 -31.07 -16.67 35.79
C ILE A 26 -32.07 -15.81 36.57
N ILE A 27 -33.35 -15.97 36.25
CA ILE A 27 -34.45 -15.29 36.95
C ILE A 27 -35.05 -16.28 37.94
N LEU A 28 -34.94 -15.96 39.23
CA LEU A 28 -35.55 -16.74 40.31
C LEU A 28 -36.97 -16.23 40.55
N THR A 29 -37.96 -17.12 40.49
CA THR A 29 -39.38 -16.76 40.65
C THR A 29 -40.13 -17.82 41.44
N ASP A 30 -41.02 -17.39 42.33
CA ASP A 30 -42.03 -18.28 42.91
C ASP A 30 -43.14 -18.56 41.89
N THR A 31 -43.65 -19.79 41.88
CA THR A 31 -44.35 -20.46 40.76
C THR A 31 -45.62 -19.79 40.24
N ASP A 32 -46.15 -18.78 40.92
CA ASP A 32 -47.56 -18.37 40.76
C ASP A 32 -47.75 -16.96 40.19
N ILE A 33 -46.69 -16.15 40.01
CA ILE A 33 -46.84 -14.70 39.73
C ILE A 33 -46.58 -14.31 38.26
N VAL A 34 -45.79 -15.08 37.51
CA VAL A 34 -45.25 -14.61 36.22
C VAL A 34 -46.20 -14.81 35.02
N GLN A 35 -47.26 -15.61 35.14
CA GLN A 35 -48.05 -16.01 33.97
C GLN A 35 -48.92 -14.90 33.32
N ASN A 36 -49.20 -13.78 34.00
CA ASN A 36 -50.19 -12.80 33.50
C ASN A 36 -49.81 -11.31 33.61
N SER A 37 -48.55 -10.93 33.88
CA SER A 37 -48.17 -9.51 34.00
C SER A 37 -47.73 -8.89 32.67
N PRO A 38 -48.39 -7.83 32.16
CA PRO A 38 -47.97 -7.09 30.96
C PRO A 38 -46.70 -6.23 31.14
N GLN A 39 -46.14 -6.11 32.35
CA GLN A 39 -44.91 -5.35 32.60
C GLN A 39 -43.63 -6.04 32.11
N THR A 40 -43.72 -7.29 31.65
CA THR A 40 -42.55 -8.07 31.21
C THR A 40 -41.89 -7.52 29.94
N ASP A 41 -42.65 -6.89 29.04
CA ASP A 41 -42.13 -6.42 27.74
C ASP A 41 -41.06 -5.31 27.86
N PHE A 42 -41.12 -4.48 28.92
CA PHE A 42 -40.17 -3.38 29.12
C PHE A 42 -38.77 -3.87 29.52
N LEU A 43 -38.70 -4.91 30.36
CA LEU A 43 -37.43 -5.47 30.85
C LEU A 43 -36.59 -6.08 29.72
N PHE A 44 -37.24 -6.73 28.74
CA PHE A 44 -36.52 -7.45 27.68
C PHE A 44 -35.75 -6.54 26.70
N SER A 45 -36.15 -5.28 26.55
CA SER A 45 -35.43 -4.33 25.70
C SER A 45 -33.99 -4.06 26.18
N GLN A 46 -33.73 -4.18 27.48
CA GLN A 46 -32.40 -3.98 28.07
C GLN A 46 -31.54 -5.25 28.06
N LEU A 47 -32.14 -6.41 27.77
CA LEU A 47 -31.49 -7.72 27.78
C LEU A 47 -30.83 -8.08 26.44
N MET A 48 -30.43 -7.08 25.65
CA MET A 48 -29.98 -7.30 24.28
C MET A 48 -28.73 -8.19 24.14
N TYR A 49 -27.98 -8.38 25.24
CA TYR A 49 -26.68 -9.04 25.29
C TYR A 49 -26.69 -10.45 25.91
N LEU A 50 -27.86 -11.00 26.21
CA LEU A 50 -27.96 -12.34 26.79
C LEU A 50 -28.01 -13.41 25.71
N ASP A 51 -27.23 -14.47 25.90
CA ASP A 51 -27.30 -15.68 25.07
C ASP A 51 -28.45 -16.57 25.53
N ASP A 52 -28.63 -16.69 26.86
CA ASP A 52 -29.64 -17.54 27.46
C ASP A 52 -30.44 -16.80 28.52
N ILE A 53 -31.73 -17.12 28.58
CA ILE A 53 -32.62 -16.69 29.65
C ILE A 53 -33.20 -17.94 30.29
N ALA A 54 -32.76 -18.22 31.51
CA ALA A 54 -33.23 -19.33 32.32
C ALA A 54 -34.14 -18.82 33.44
N PHE A 55 -35.29 -19.46 33.60
CA PHE A 55 -36.21 -19.24 34.69
C PHE A 55 -36.10 -20.41 35.65
N VAL A 56 -35.92 -20.15 36.94
CA VAL A 56 -35.87 -21.19 37.97
C VAL A 56 -37.05 -21.00 38.91
N PHE A 57 -37.92 -22.00 38.91
CA PHE A 57 -39.11 -22.01 39.76
C PHE A 57 -38.91 -22.97 40.93
N LYS A 58 -39.09 -22.48 42.16
CA LYS A 58 -39.02 -23.32 43.35
C LYS A 58 -40.24 -24.24 43.43
N LEU A 59 -40.05 -25.55 43.64
CA LEU A 59 -41.17 -26.47 43.82
C LEU A 59 -41.74 -26.37 45.24
N ARG A 60 -43.07 -26.43 45.37
CA ARG A 60 -43.78 -26.32 46.66
C ARG A 60 -43.37 -27.40 47.68
N ASN A 61 -42.95 -28.57 47.23
CA ASN A 61 -42.52 -29.68 48.08
C ASN A 61 -41.07 -29.54 48.60
N GLY A 62 -40.35 -28.48 48.21
CA GLY A 62 -38.95 -28.26 48.60
C GLY A 62 -37.93 -29.21 47.99
N ALA A 63 -38.36 -30.25 47.27
CA ALA A 63 -37.51 -31.34 46.77
C ALA A 63 -36.67 -30.97 45.54
N GLY A 64 -36.76 -29.74 45.04
CA GLY A 64 -36.00 -29.30 43.87
C GLY A 64 -36.52 -28.00 43.27
N CYS A 65 -36.08 -27.74 42.05
CA CYS A 65 -36.52 -26.62 41.24
C CYS A 65 -36.95 -27.08 39.84
N LYS A 66 -37.83 -26.33 39.19
CA LYS A 66 -38.14 -26.48 37.77
C LYS A 66 -37.34 -25.42 37.02
N LEU A 67 -36.32 -25.86 36.30
CA LEU A 67 -35.48 -25.04 35.44
C LEU A 67 -36.14 -24.98 34.05
N CYS A 68 -36.49 -23.79 33.59
CA CYS A 68 -37.06 -23.56 32.27
C CYS A 68 -36.13 -22.65 31.46
N LEU A 69 -35.55 -23.16 30.38
CA LEU A 69 -34.71 -22.39 29.48
C LEU A 69 -35.54 -21.86 28.31
N LEU A 70 -35.44 -20.56 28.01
CA LEU A 70 -36.05 -19.99 26.81
C LEU A 70 -35.41 -20.61 25.56
N ILE A 71 -36.25 -21.12 24.64
CA ILE A 71 -35.78 -21.61 23.35
C ILE A 71 -35.21 -20.43 22.57
N GLU A 72 -33.94 -20.53 22.16
CA GLU A 72 -33.24 -19.49 21.41
C GLU A 72 -34.03 -19.06 20.15
N GLY A 73 -34.12 -17.75 19.92
CA GLY A 73 -34.84 -17.19 18.78
C GLY A 73 -36.37 -17.22 18.89
N LYS A 74 -36.93 -17.55 20.05
CA LYS A 74 -38.37 -17.41 20.32
C LYS A 74 -38.66 -16.23 21.25
N SER A 75 -39.87 -15.69 21.16
CA SER A 75 -40.33 -14.66 22.10
C SER A 75 -40.40 -15.23 23.52
N PRO A 76 -40.21 -14.41 24.57
CA PRO A 76 -40.18 -14.84 25.97
C PRO A 76 -41.57 -15.20 26.53
N LEU A 77 -42.28 -16.08 25.83
CA LEU A 77 -43.55 -16.65 26.24
C LEU A 77 -43.30 -18.01 26.91
N ALA A 78 -44.03 -18.33 27.97
CA ALA A 78 -43.86 -19.59 28.70
C ALA A 78 -43.91 -20.84 27.79
N LYS A 79 -44.75 -20.82 26.75
CA LYS A 79 -44.85 -21.91 25.75
C LYS A 79 -43.57 -22.14 24.93
N ASN A 80 -42.65 -21.17 24.93
CA ASN A 80 -41.39 -21.22 24.22
C ASN A 80 -40.22 -21.58 25.15
N THR A 81 -40.48 -22.19 26.32
CA THR A 81 -39.44 -22.60 27.26
C THR A 81 -39.36 -24.12 27.35
N LEU A 82 -38.15 -24.66 27.47
CA LEU A 82 -37.89 -26.07 27.74
C LEU A 82 -37.64 -26.24 29.23
N CYS A 83 -38.52 -26.98 29.90
CA CYS A 83 -38.47 -27.14 31.34
C CYS A 83 -38.02 -28.54 31.74
N LYS A 84 -37.12 -28.63 32.72
CA LYS A 84 -36.71 -29.87 33.39
C LYS A 84 -36.77 -29.66 34.90
N VAL A 85 -37.23 -30.67 35.63
CA VAL A 85 -37.14 -30.66 37.10
C VAL A 85 -35.75 -31.13 37.49
N VAL A 86 -35.07 -30.35 38.33
CA VAL A 86 -33.68 -30.54 38.72
C VAL A 86 -33.58 -30.49 40.25
N SER A 87 -32.80 -31.40 40.85
CA SER A 87 -32.47 -31.34 42.28
C SER A 87 -31.57 -30.13 42.58
N TRP A 88 -31.65 -29.58 43.78
CA TRP A 88 -30.78 -28.48 44.22
C TRP A 88 -29.28 -28.86 44.24
N ASP A 89 -28.98 -30.16 44.32
CA ASP A 89 -27.60 -30.66 44.39
C ASP A 89 -26.89 -30.73 43.02
N ILE A 90 -27.62 -30.53 41.91
CA ILE A 90 -27.07 -30.60 40.56
C ILE A 90 -26.54 -29.22 40.15
N LEU A 91 -25.38 -29.20 39.48
CA LEU A 91 -24.83 -27.99 38.86
C LEU A 91 -25.81 -27.48 37.79
N MET A 92 -26.55 -26.42 38.11
CA MET A 92 -27.57 -25.83 37.22
C MET A 92 -27.02 -25.50 35.83
N LEU A 93 -25.74 -25.15 35.72
CA LEU A 93 -25.10 -24.81 34.45
C LEU A 93 -25.00 -26.00 33.49
N ASP A 94 -24.77 -27.21 34.00
CA ASP A 94 -24.71 -28.41 33.16
C ASP A 94 -26.10 -28.74 32.61
N GLU A 95 -27.14 -28.55 33.43
CA GLU A 95 -28.52 -28.74 32.99
C GLU A 95 -28.99 -27.65 32.02
N ILE A 96 -28.58 -26.39 32.22
CA ILE A 96 -28.79 -25.33 31.23
C ILE A 96 -28.11 -25.71 29.91
N ALA A 97 -26.86 -26.19 29.95
CA ALA A 97 -26.13 -26.62 28.76
C ALA A 97 -26.84 -27.79 28.05
N ASN A 98 -27.41 -28.74 28.80
CA ASN A 98 -28.19 -29.86 28.25
C ASN A 98 -29.54 -29.43 27.67
N LEU A 99 -30.16 -28.38 28.21
CA LEU A 99 -31.43 -27.83 27.73
C LEU A 99 -31.26 -26.92 26.52
N ARG A 100 -30.05 -26.44 26.22
CA ARG A 100 -29.79 -25.58 25.06
C ARG A 100 -30.13 -26.30 23.76
N THR A 101 -31.08 -25.75 23.02
CA THR A 101 -31.36 -26.15 21.66
C THR A 101 -30.79 -25.14 20.68
N PRO A 102 -30.18 -25.59 19.57
CA PRO A 102 -29.67 -24.67 18.55
C PRO A 102 -30.79 -23.77 18.02
N PRO A 103 -30.47 -22.52 17.67
CA PRO A 103 -31.46 -21.62 17.14
C PRO A 103 -31.89 -22.11 15.77
N THR A 104 -33.19 -22.34 15.62
CA THR A 104 -33.77 -22.84 14.38
C THR A 104 -34.12 -21.73 13.41
N HIS A 105 -34.22 -20.48 13.86
CA HIS A 105 -34.66 -19.34 13.06
C HIS A 105 -33.58 -18.25 13.13
N TRP A 106 -33.11 -17.79 11.98
CA TRP A 106 -32.06 -16.77 11.88
C TRP A 106 -32.54 -15.59 11.04
N GLN A 107 -32.13 -14.40 11.46
CA GLN A 107 -32.38 -13.18 10.72
C GLN A 107 -31.13 -12.74 9.97
N ILE A 108 -31.32 -12.35 8.72
CA ILE A 108 -30.32 -11.61 7.95
C ILE A 108 -30.97 -10.28 7.58
N PRO A 109 -30.47 -9.15 8.13
CA PRO A 109 -30.96 -7.86 7.74
C PRO A 109 -30.44 -7.57 6.34
N ILE A 110 -31.36 -7.20 5.47
CA ILE A 110 -31.04 -6.82 4.11
C ILE A 110 -30.83 -5.33 4.15
N ILE A 111 -29.56 -4.95 4.32
CA ILE A 111 -29.13 -3.56 4.33
C ILE A 111 -29.01 -3.16 2.85
N GLY A 112 -30.03 -2.49 2.33
CA GLY A 112 -30.10 -2.03 0.94
C GLY A 112 -31.54 -1.91 0.43
N LEU A 113 -31.81 -0.96 -0.48
CA LEU A 113 -33.17 -0.55 -0.85
C LEU A 113 -33.84 -1.39 -1.96
N VAL A 114 -33.13 -2.20 -2.75
CA VAL A 114 -33.70 -2.65 -4.04
C VAL A 114 -33.31 -4.07 -4.46
N TYR A 115 -33.30 -5.04 -3.54
CA TYR A 115 -33.33 -6.44 -3.96
C TYR A 115 -34.73 -7.02 -3.70
N ARG A 116 -35.50 -7.18 -4.79
CA ARG A 116 -36.56 -8.20 -4.81
C ARG A 116 -35.83 -9.51 -4.50
N LEU A 117 -35.98 -10.01 -3.27
CA LEU A 117 -35.58 -11.37 -2.95
C LEU A 117 -36.47 -12.31 -3.74
N ASN A 118 -36.08 -12.55 -4.98
CA ASN A 118 -36.34 -13.84 -5.56
C ASN A 118 -35.50 -14.78 -4.69
N VAL A 119 -36.18 -15.55 -3.83
CA VAL A 119 -35.56 -16.60 -3.03
C VAL A 119 -34.67 -17.37 -3.98
N VAL A 120 -33.36 -17.25 -3.80
CA VAL A 120 -32.40 -17.91 -4.69
C VAL A 120 -32.72 -19.40 -4.66
N PRO A 121 -32.92 -20.05 -5.82
CA PRO A 121 -33.25 -21.46 -5.86
C PRO A 121 -32.19 -22.25 -5.09
N LEU A 122 -32.61 -23.19 -4.24
CA LEU A 122 -31.75 -23.99 -3.35
C LEU A 122 -30.63 -24.82 -4.05
N GLN A 123 -30.59 -24.79 -5.38
CA GLN A 123 -29.63 -25.50 -6.24
C GLN A 123 -28.98 -24.57 -7.28
N SER A 124 -28.98 -23.25 -7.07
CA SER A 124 -28.27 -22.36 -7.99
C SER A 124 -26.76 -22.55 -7.89
N ASN A 125 -26.08 -22.57 -9.04
CA ASN A 125 -24.62 -22.54 -9.08
C ASN A 125 -24.17 -21.12 -8.69
N PRO A 126 -23.45 -20.92 -7.58
CA PRO A 126 -23.02 -19.59 -7.16
C PRO A 126 -22.00 -18.98 -8.14
N PHE A 127 -21.39 -19.80 -9.00
CA PHE A 127 -20.49 -19.39 -10.08
C PHE A 127 -21.19 -19.07 -11.41
N ASP A 128 -22.53 -19.14 -11.47
CA ASP A 128 -23.29 -18.71 -12.65
C ASP A 128 -23.22 -17.19 -12.84
N ARG A 129 -22.45 -16.75 -13.83
CA ARG A 129 -22.20 -15.34 -14.16
C ARG A 129 -23.43 -14.55 -14.58
N ARG A 130 -24.49 -15.23 -15.00
CA ARG A 130 -25.72 -14.56 -15.49
C ARG A 130 -26.59 -14.03 -14.36
N ARG A 131 -26.30 -14.41 -13.11
CA ARG A 131 -27.10 -14.07 -11.93
C ARG A 131 -26.53 -12.88 -11.19
N ASN A 132 -27.40 -11.96 -10.81
CA ASN A 132 -27.11 -10.78 -9.99
C ASN A 132 -27.60 -11.00 -8.55
N GLU A 133 -27.22 -12.14 -7.97
CA GLU A 133 -27.61 -12.52 -6.60
C GLU A 133 -26.52 -12.09 -5.62
N SER A 134 -26.91 -11.74 -4.39
CA SER A 134 -25.99 -11.35 -3.31
C SER A 134 -25.21 -12.59 -2.80
N ILE A 135 -23.89 -12.43 -2.63
CA ILE A 135 -23.00 -13.46 -2.03
C ILE A 135 -23.53 -13.85 -0.65
N GLU A 136 -23.89 -12.82 0.12
CA GLU A 136 -24.32 -12.94 1.50
C GLU A 136 -25.51 -13.89 1.61
N LEU A 137 -26.47 -13.73 0.71
CA LEU A 137 -27.67 -14.55 0.66
C LEU A 137 -27.34 -16.00 0.24
N GLN A 138 -26.48 -16.19 -0.75
CA GLN A 138 -26.09 -17.54 -1.21
C GLN A 138 -25.33 -18.32 -0.12
N VAL A 139 -24.35 -17.66 0.52
CA VAL A 139 -23.59 -18.25 1.63
C VAL A 139 -24.52 -18.58 2.79
N ALA A 140 -25.42 -17.66 3.14
CA ALA A 140 -26.41 -17.87 4.19
C ALA A 140 -27.31 -19.07 3.90
N GLN A 141 -27.88 -19.17 2.70
CA GLN A 141 -28.73 -20.28 2.31
C GLN A 141 -28.01 -21.62 2.41
N TYR A 142 -26.75 -21.68 1.96
CA TYR A 142 -25.94 -22.89 2.07
C TYR A 142 -25.72 -23.29 3.53
N VAL A 143 -25.30 -22.33 4.37
CA VAL A 143 -25.04 -22.56 5.80
C VAL A 143 -26.32 -22.96 6.54
N PHE A 144 -27.44 -22.29 6.30
CA PHE A 144 -28.71 -22.57 6.97
C PHE A 144 -29.30 -23.91 6.54
N LYS A 145 -29.22 -24.26 5.26
CA LYS A 145 -29.57 -25.60 4.79
C LYS A 145 -28.73 -26.67 5.48
N LYS A 146 -27.42 -26.46 5.60
CA LYS A 146 -26.51 -27.44 6.22
C LYS A 146 -26.72 -27.57 7.73
N SER A 147 -27.14 -26.50 8.40
CA SER A 147 -27.42 -26.47 9.84
C SER A 147 -28.87 -26.82 10.21
N ASN A 148 -29.74 -27.14 9.24
CA ASN A 148 -31.18 -27.31 9.44
C ASN A 148 -31.84 -26.09 10.09
N ALA A 149 -31.35 -24.88 9.77
CA ALA A 149 -31.90 -23.61 10.21
C ALA A 149 -32.76 -22.95 9.12
N THR A 150 -33.75 -22.18 9.54
CA THR A 150 -34.61 -21.37 8.66
C THR A 150 -34.14 -19.91 8.68
N MET A 151 -34.14 -19.30 7.49
CA MET A 151 -33.71 -17.92 7.31
C MET A 151 -34.91 -17.01 7.11
N TYR A 152 -34.93 -15.89 7.82
CA TYR A 152 -35.88 -14.80 7.63
C TYR A 152 -35.15 -13.58 7.07
N ALA A 153 -35.46 -13.28 5.83
CA ALA A 153 -35.05 -12.06 5.15
C ALA A 153 -36.00 -10.93 5.55
N CYS A 154 -35.55 -10.07 6.45
CA CYS A 154 -36.38 -8.99 6.96
C CYS A 154 -36.28 -7.73 6.12
N LYS A 155 -37.44 -7.24 5.64
CA LYS A 155 -37.55 -5.92 5.01
C LYS A 155 -37.66 -4.85 6.09
N LYS A 156 -37.00 -3.70 5.89
CA LYS A 156 -36.97 -2.58 6.86
C LYS A 156 -38.36 -2.07 7.28
N ARG A 157 -39.38 -2.24 6.43
CA ARG A 157 -40.78 -1.82 6.69
C ARG A 157 -41.70 -2.94 7.17
N ASP A 158 -41.20 -4.16 7.35
CA ASP A 158 -42.02 -5.25 7.86
C ASP A 158 -42.21 -5.06 9.38
N PRO A 159 -43.43 -4.75 9.86
CA PRO A 159 -43.68 -4.52 11.28
C PRO A 159 -43.44 -5.76 12.13
N ILE A 160 -43.52 -6.96 11.54
CA ILE A 160 -43.20 -8.22 12.22
C ILE A 160 -41.70 -8.25 12.50
N CYS A 161 -40.88 -7.91 11.51
CA CYS A 161 -39.44 -7.80 11.68
C CYS A 161 -39.06 -6.71 12.69
N ALA A 162 -39.66 -5.51 12.61
CA ALA A 162 -39.35 -4.43 13.55
C ALA A 162 -39.58 -4.81 15.03
N LYS A 163 -40.56 -5.69 15.30
CA LYS A 163 -40.84 -6.20 16.65
C LYS A 163 -40.03 -7.46 17.00
N SER A 164 -39.73 -8.32 16.04
CA SER A 164 -39.00 -9.59 16.26
C SER A 164 -37.47 -9.46 16.25
N VAL A 165 -36.92 -8.36 15.71
CA VAL A 165 -35.48 -8.04 15.67
C VAL A 165 -34.81 -8.21 17.03
N TYR A 166 -35.54 -7.99 18.12
CA TYR A 166 -35.01 -8.05 19.46
C TYR A 166 -34.87 -9.45 20.05
N TYR A 167 -35.24 -10.53 19.35
CA TYR A 167 -35.17 -11.90 19.90
C TYR A 167 -34.46 -12.89 18.98
N TRP A 168 -34.40 -12.63 17.68
CA TRP A 168 -33.82 -13.57 16.73
C TRP A 168 -32.30 -13.45 16.64
N PRO A 169 -31.57 -14.57 16.55
CA PRO A 169 -30.17 -14.60 16.15
C PRO A 169 -29.96 -13.84 14.85
N LEU A 170 -28.93 -13.01 14.81
CA LEU A 170 -28.70 -12.08 13.72
C LEU A 170 -27.33 -12.32 13.11
N VAL A 171 -27.30 -12.50 11.79
CA VAL A 171 -26.05 -12.53 11.01
C VAL A 171 -25.89 -11.19 10.31
N LEU A 172 -24.82 -10.46 10.65
CA LEU A 172 -24.47 -9.17 10.07
C LEU A 172 -23.18 -9.30 9.27
N ARG A 173 -23.18 -8.90 8.00
CA ARG A 173 -21.92 -8.56 7.32
C ARG A 173 -21.56 -7.13 7.69
N LYS A 174 -20.34 -6.93 8.19
CA LYS A 174 -19.80 -5.61 8.47
C LYS A 174 -18.58 -5.34 7.62
N THR A 175 -18.55 -4.17 6.99
CA THR A 175 -17.40 -3.63 6.25
C THR A 175 -16.30 -3.11 7.19
N LYS A 176 -16.69 -2.73 8.41
CA LYS A 176 -15.81 -2.31 9.50
C LYS A 176 -16.23 -3.01 10.78
N LEU A 177 -15.34 -3.85 11.31
CA LEU A 177 -15.50 -4.48 12.62
C LEU A 177 -14.96 -3.52 13.69
N ASP A 178 -15.84 -2.97 14.50
CA ASP A 178 -15.47 -2.01 15.55
C ASP A 178 -15.16 -2.73 16.87
N ARG A 179 -14.49 -2.03 17.81
CA ARG A 179 -14.25 -2.55 19.16
C ARG A 179 -15.55 -2.94 19.87
N THR A 180 -16.64 -2.21 19.65
CA THR A 180 -17.94 -2.50 20.26
C THR A 180 -18.58 -3.81 19.76
N ASP A 181 -18.11 -4.36 18.64
CA ASP A 181 -18.53 -5.68 18.17
C ASP A 181 -17.77 -6.81 18.88
N ILE A 182 -16.66 -6.53 19.56
CA ILE A 182 -15.78 -7.54 20.17
C ILE A 182 -16.43 -8.15 21.41
N ASP A 183 -17.09 -7.33 22.23
CA ASP A 183 -17.37 -7.72 23.61
C ASP A 183 -18.54 -8.72 23.77
N TYR A 184 -19.39 -8.90 22.75
CA TYR A 184 -20.62 -9.72 22.89
C TYR A 184 -21.02 -10.53 21.65
N THR A 185 -20.12 -10.69 20.67
CA THR A 185 -20.50 -11.35 19.41
C THR A 185 -19.44 -12.33 18.92
N THR A 186 -19.90 -13.43 18.33
CA THR A 186 -18.99 -14.29 17.57
C THR A 186 -18.66 -13.55 16.28
N ARG A 187 -17.37 -13.33 16.02
CA ARG A 187 -16.88 -12.66 14.81
C ARG A 187 -16.08 -13.60 13.92
N ILE A 188 -16.25 -13.46 12.62
CA ILE A 188 -15.49 -14.19 11.62
C ILE A 188 -14.95 -13.18 10.63
N THR A 189 -13.65 -12.91 10.72
CA THR A 189 -12.95 -11.99 9.83
C THR A 189 -12.82 -12.60 8.44
N THR A 190 -13.28 -11.90 7.41
CA THR A 190 -13.17 -12.35 6.01
C THR A 190 -11.97 -11.74 5.30
N GLY A 191 -11.47 -10.60 5.78
CA GLY A 191 -10.31 -9.94 5.21
C GLY A 191 -10.14 -8.51 5.73
N ILE A 192 -9.28 -7.76 5.05
CA ILE A 192 -9.08 -6.33 5.29
C ILE A 192 -9.70 -5.56 4.13
N SER A 193 -10.66 -4.71 4.45
CA SER A 193 -11.33 -3.81 3.52
C SER A 193 -10.80 -2.39 3.71
N GLY A 194 -10.88 -1.61 2.65
CA GLY A 194 -10.48 -0.21 2.64
C GLY A 194 -10.35 0.27 1.21
N TYR A 195 -9.98 1.52 1.02
CA TYR A 195 -9.88 2.12 -0.30
C TYR A 195 -8.47 1.96 -0.85
N LYS A 196 -8.37 1.49 -2.09
CA LYS A 196 -7.14 1.51 -2.89
C LYS A 196 -7.38 2.38 -4.11
N PHE A 197 -6.30 2.76 -4.78
CA PHE A 197 -6.39 3.46 -6.04
C PHE A 197 -5.69 2.71 -7.17
N LEU A 198 -6.07 3.06 -8.39
CA LEU A 198 -5.54 2.55 -9.65
C LEU A 198 -5.33 3.72 -10.59
N THR A 199 -4.21 3.77 -11.28
CA THR A 199 -3.93 4.82 -12.28
C THR A 199 -3.06 4.28 -13.40
N CYS A 200 -3.06 4.92 -14.57
CA CYS A 200 -1.99 4.76 -15.56
C CYS A 200 -1.13 6.03 -15.71
N TYR A 201 -1.36 7.03 -14.86
CA TYR A 201 -0.50 8.19 -14.78
C TYR A 201 0.90 7.79 -14.33
N THR A 202 1.89 8.35 -14.99
CA THR A 202 3.28 8.26 -14.59
C THR A 202 3.93 9.61 -14.77
N GLN A 203 4.72 10.02 -13.78
CA GLN A 203 5.51 11.24 -13.87
C GLN A 203 6.85 10.90 -14.52
N SER A 204 7.14 11.54 -15.66
CA SER A 204 8.45 11.48 -16.29
C SER A 204 9.36 12.51 -15.61
N ASN A 205 10.23 12.05 -14.71
CA ASN A 205 11.27 12.91 -14.18
C ASN A 205 12.46 12.90 -15.15
N PHE A 206 12.59 13.96 -15.92
CA PHE A 206 13.79 14.19 -16.72
C PHE A 206 14.92 14.59 -15.76
N SER A 207 15.78 13.63 -15.42
CA SER A 207 17.01 13.89 -14.66
C SER A 207 18.17 13.94 -15.64
N LEU A 208 19.12 14.87 -15.47
CA LEU A 208 20.36 14.88 -16.25
C LEU A 208 21.31 13.72 -15.89
N GLU A 209 20.89 12.84 -14.96
CA GLU A 209 21.62 11.67 -14.52
C GLU A 209 21.93 10.70 -15.67
N PHE A 210 21.15 10.72 -16.75
CA PHE A 210 21.42 9.87 -17.92
C PHE A 210 22.76 10.17 -18.62
N TYR A 211 23.39 11.33 -18.39
CA TYR A 211 24.72 11.62 -18.94
C TYR A 211 25.85 10.98 -18.11
N THR A 212 25.67 10.84 -16.80
CA THR A 212 26.71 10.27 -15.93
C THR A 212 26.53 8.77 -15.70
N LYS A 213 25.28 8.28 -15.82
CA LYS A 213 24.87 6.89 -15.63
C LYS A 213 25.45 5.84 -16.60
N PRO A 214 25.85 6.14 -17.86
CA PRO A 214 26.33 5.11 -18.78
C PRO A 214 27.53 4.33 -18.23
N PHE A 215 28.34 4.97 -17.39
CA PHE A 215 29.46 4.34 -16.70
C PHE A 215 29.32 4.47 -15.19
N GLN A 216 29.64 3.38 -14.48
CA GLN A 216 29.72 3.40 -13.03
C GLN A 216 30.83 4.38 -12.58
N PRO A 217 30.71 5.01 -11.39
CA PRO A 217 31.72 5.94 -10.88
C PRO A 217 33.15 5.37 -10.89
N GLU A 218 33.31 4.07 -10.65
CA GLU A 218 34.57 3.34 -10.67
C GLU A 218 35.24 3.38 -12.05
N MET A 219 34.43 3.31 -13.11
CA MET A 219 34.90 3.34 -14.50
C MET A 219 35.38 4.73 -14.88
N TRP A 220 34.70 5.79 -14.41
CA TRP A 220 35.16 7.17 -14.58
C TRP A 220 36.49 7.40 -13.89
N VAL A 221 36.62 6.96 -12.63
CA VAL A 221 37.88 7.03 -11.89
C VAL A 221 38.98 6.26 -12.62
N GLY A 222 38.68 5.04 -13.09
CA GLY A 222 39.61 4.23 -13.89
C GLY A 222 40.04 4.91 -15.19
N LEU A 223 39.11 5.55 -15.90
CA LEU A 223 39.39 6.33 -17.12
C LEU A 223 40.32 7.49 -16.80
N PHE A 224 40.01 8.31 -15.79
CA PHE A 224 40.87 9.45 -15.41
C PHE A 224 42.27 9.00 -14.99
N LEU A 225 42.38 7.91 -14.23
CA LEU A 225 43.66 7.32 -13.85
C LEU A 225 44.44 6.82 -15.07
N CYS A 226 43.78 6.14 -16.00
CA CYS A 226 44.38 5.64 -17.23
C CYS A 226 44.88 6.79 -18.12
N VAL A 227 44.04 7.79 -18.37
CA VAL A 227 44.41 9.02 -19.11
C VAL A 227 45.62 9.68 -18.45
N GLY A 228 45.58 9.88 -17.14
CA GLY A 228 46.68 10.47 -16.38
C GLY A 228 47.99 9.69 -16.50
N LEU A 229 47.91 8.36 -16.45
CA LEU A 229 49.07 7.48 -16.62
C LEU A 229 49.66 7.59 -18.03
N VAL A 230 48.82 7.56 -19.07
CA VAL A 230 49.29 7.70 -20.47
C VAL A 230 49.90 9.08 -20.70
N ILE A 231 49.29 10.15 -20.17
CA ILE A 231 49.85 11.51 -20.20
C ILE A 231 51.25 11.52 -19.55
N LEU A 232 51.39 10.91 -18.37
CA LEU A 232 52.65 10.86 -17.64
C LEU A 232 53.73 10.09 -18.42
N VAL A 233 53.39 8.91 -18.95
CA VAL A 233 54.34 8.10 -19.75
C VAL A 233 54.77 8.86 -21.00
N MET A 234 53.82 9.49 -21.71
CA MET A 234 54.11 10.23 -22.94
C MET A 234 54.94 11.50 -22.69
N THR A 235 54.66 12.23 -21.61
CA THR A 235 55.43 13.42 -21.21
C THR A 235 56.86 13.07 -20.81
N VAL A 236 57.06 11.99 -20.05
CA VAL A 236 58.39 11.50 -19.68
C VAL A 236 59.18 11.07 -20.92
N TRP A 237 58.57 10.29 -21.82
CA TRP A 237 59.21 9.87 -23.06
C TRP A 237 59.57 11.06 -23.95
N MET A 238 58.63 12.00 -24.12
CA MET A 238 58.86 13.25 -24.86
C MET A 238 60.03 14.03 -24.29
N HIS A 239 60.09 14.19 -22.97
CA HIS A 239 61.18 14.90 -22.31
C HIS A 239 62.54 14.25 -22.61
N PHE A 240 62.64 12.91 -22.54
CA PHE A 240 63.87 12.19 -22.90
C PHE A 240 64.24 12.34 -24.37
N LYS A 241 63.24 12.29 -25.27
CA LYS A 241 63.50 12.38 -26.70
C LYS A 241 63.88 13.79 -27.15
N ILE A 242 63.23 14.82 -26.62
CA ILE A 242 63.57 16.24 -26.84
C ILE A 242 65.01 16.51 -26.38
N MET A 243 65.39 16.03 -25.19
CA MET A 243 66.76 16.13 -24.67
C MET A 243 67.80 15.47 -25.59
N LYS A 244 67.45 14.32 -26.20
CA LYS A 244 68.39 13.55 -27.03
C LYS A 244 68.53 14.10 -28.45
N GLU A 245 67.43 14.52 -29.07
CA GLU A 245 67.37 14.85 -30.50
C GLU A 245 67.29 16.37 -30.77
N GLN A 246 67.30 17.20 -29.72
CA GLN A 246 67.31 18.68 -29.82
C GLN A 246 66.15 19.24 -30.69
N ILE A 247 65.00 18.58 -30.63
CA ILE A 247 63.83 18.92 -31.45
C ILE A 247 63.09 20.10 -30.82
N SER A 248 62.97 21.22 -31.54
CA SER A 248 62.27 22.45 -31.13
C SER A 248 60.75 22.41 -31.33
N ALA A 249 60.12 21.23 -31.27
CA ALA A 249 58.68 21.09 -31.51
C ALA A 249 57.86 21.25 -30.23
N THR A 250 56.90 22.17 -30.21
CA THR A 250 55.91 22.33 -29.16
C THR A 250 54.75 21.36 -29.38
N PHE A 251 54.94 20.08 -29.06
CA PHE A 251 53.85 19.10 -29.01
C PHE A 251 53.41 18.90 -27.56
N SER A 252 52.09 18.97 -27.30
CA SER A 252 51.51 18.80 -25.97
C SER A 252 50.75 17.47 -25.88
N PRO A 253 51.32 16.44 -25.21
CA PRO A 253 50.70 15.11 -25.15
C PRO A 253 49.32 15.12 -24.50
N TRP A 254 49.09 15.98 -23.51
CA TRP A 254 47.82 15.99 -22.77
C TRP A 254 46.66 16.50 -23.63
N ILE A 255 46.87 17.55 -24.44
CA ILE A 255 45.83 18.08 -25.32
C ILE A 255 45.45 17.02 -26.34
N TYR A 256 46.45 16.38 -26.96
CA TYR A 256 46.21 15.31 -27.93
C TYR A 256 45.36 14.18 -27.35
N LEU A 257 45.71 13.70 -26.14
CA LEU A 257 44.99 12.61 -25.49
C LEU A 257 43.57 13.01 -25.11
N VAL A 258 43.36 14.22 -24.57
CA VAL A 258 42.02 14.72 -24.25
C VAL A 258 41.18 14.90 -25.52
N SER A 259 41.72 15.52 -26.56
CA SER A 259 41.03 15.68 -27.84
C SER A 259 40.60 14.33 -28.42
N SER A 260 41.45 13.30 -28.35
CA SER A 260 41.11 11.97 -28.87
C SER A 260 39.97 11.26 -28.12
N ILE A 261 39.69 11.62 -26.85
CA ILE A 261 38.51 11.12 -26.12
C ILE A 261 37.24 11.80 -26.65
N PHE A 262 37.35 13.05 -27.08
CA PHE A 262 36.26 13.77 -27.73
C PHE A 262 36.17 13.50 -29.24
N GLU A 263 36.85 12.46 -29.73
CA GLU A 263 36.95 12.09 -31.15
C GLU A 263 37.53 13.20 -32.06
N GLU A 264 38.25 14.14 -31.46
CA GLU A 264 38.92 15.24 -32.17
C GLU A 264 40.39 14.91 -32.42
N SER A 265 40.89 15.28 -33.60
CA SER A 265 42.28 15.04 -33.99
C SER A 265 43.12 16.30 -33.90
N VAL A 266 44.30 16.20 -33.27
CA VAL A 266 45.28 17.29 -33.21
C VAL A 266 46.49 16.91 -34.07
N PRO A 267 47.00 17.82 -34.94
CA PRO A 267 48.13 17.50 -35.80
C PRO A 267 49.38 17.13 -35.00
N VAL A 268 50.01 16.02 -35.38
CA VAL A 268 51.25 15.52 -34.76
C VAL A 268 52.45 15.88 -35.64
N PRO A 269 53.56 16.39 -35.09
CA PRO A 269 54.78 16.61 -35.87
C PRO A 269 55.34 15.31 -36.46
N ASN A 270 55.67 15.32 -37.76
CA ASN A 270 56.18 14.16 -38.52
C ASN A 270 57.36 13.41 -37.85
N LYS A 271 58.20 14.11 -37.08
CA LYS A 271 59.35 13.50 -36.37
C LYS A 271 58.89 12.60 -35.21
N ILE A 272 57.83 12.99 -34.52
CA ILE A 272 57.26 12.25 -33.38
C ILE A 272 56.41 11.09 -33.90
N GLU A 273 55.61 11.35 -34.94
CA GLU A 273 54.71 10.38 -35.57
C GLU A 273 55.44 9.14 -36.08
N LYS A 274 56.67 9.28 -36.59
CA LYS A 274 57.48 8.15 -37.09
C LYS A 274 58.07 7.27 -35.98
N ALA A 275 57.99 7.69 -34.71
CA ALA A 275 58.56 6.92 -33.61
C ALA A 275 57.70 5.68 -33.29
N TYR A 276 58.33 4.51 -33.20
CA TYR A 276 57.63 3.25 -32.97
C TYR A 276 56.86 3.22 -31.64
N PHE A 277 57.51 3.64 -30.55
CA PHE A 277 56.90 3.84 -29.25
C PHE A 277 55.62 4.68 -29.28
N PHE A 278 55.68 5.84 -29.95
CA PHE A 278 54.57 6.77 -30.08
C PHE A 278 53.40 6.12 -30.82
N ARG A 279 53.68 5.39 -31.91
CA ARG A 279 52.66 4.67 -32.69
C ARG A 279 51.99 3.56 -31.91
N ILE A 280 52.72 2.80 -31.10
CA ILE A 280 52.12 1.74 -30.28
C ILE A 280 51.21 2.34 -29.22
N ILE A 281 51.71 3.31 -28.44
CA ILE A 281 50.92 3.89 -27.34
C ILE A 281 49.71 4.64 -27.87
N LEU A 282 49.88 5.49 -28.88
CA LEU A 282 48.73 6.21 -29.41
C LEU A 282 47.81 5.33 -30.25
N GLY A 283 48.33 4.38 -31.02
CA GLY A 283 47.49 3.44 -31.76
C GLY A 283 46.61 2.61 -30.82
N SER A 284 47.19 2.13 -29.70
CA SER A 284 46.42 1.46 -28.66
C SER A 284 45.44 2.40 -27.95
N TRP A 285 45.89 3.59 -27.56
CA TRP A 285 45.03 4.60 -26.95
C TRP A 285 43.84 4.98 -27.83
N SER A 286 44.06 5.25 -29.12
CA SER A 286 43.01 5.56 -30.09
C SER A 286 42.02 4.42 -30.26
N LEU A 287 42.48 3.15 -30.23
CA LEU A 287 41.57 2.01 -30.22
C LEU A 287 40.71 2.02 -28.94
N VAL A 288 41.30 2.28 -27.78
CA VAL A 288 40.57 2.37 -26.52
C VAL A 288 39.56 3.52 -26.53
N THR A 289 39.93 4.71 -27.00
CA THR A 289 39.02 5.87 -27.00
C THR A 289 37.85 5.64 -27.93
N VAL A 290 38.07 5.20 -29.17
CA VAL A 290 36.99 4.92 -30.14
C VAL A 290 36.00 3.89 -29.58
N VAL A 291 36.50 2.86 -28.92
CA VAL A 291 35.61 1.84 -28.38
C VAL A 291 34.86 2.36 -27.14
N LEU A 292 35.53 3.12 -26.28
CA LEU A 292 34.92 3.71 -25.08
C LEU A 292 33.86 4.77 -25.43
N THR A 293 34.10 5.63 -26.41
CA THR A 293 33.13 6.62 -26.89
C THR A 293 31.95 5.96 -27.56
N ASN A 294 32.18 4.93 -28.39
CA ASN A 294 31.09 4.15 -28.99
C ASN A 294 30.25 3.41 -27.94
N CYS A 295 30.86 2.81 -26.91
CA CYS A 295 30.13 2.20 -25.80
C CYS A 295 29.33 3.25 -25.02
N TYR A 296 29.93 4.39 -24.68
CA TYR A 296 29.25 5.48 -23.98
C TYR A 296 28.05 5.98 -24.78
N ASN A 297 28.25 6.30 -26.06
CA ASN A 297 27.20 6.76 -26.96
C ASN A 297 26.10 5.71 -27.14
N GLY A 298 26.47 4.43 -27.25
CA GLY A 298 25.53 3.32 -27.36
C GLY A 298 24.64 3.18 -26.13
N ILE A 299 25.22 3.15 -24.92
CA ILE A 299 24.48 3.04 -23.66
C ILE A 299 23.66 4.30 -23.41
N MET A 300 24.22 5.49 -23.68
CA MET A 300 23.52 6.76 -23.53
C MET A 300 22.31 6.81 -24.46
N MET A 301 22.46 6.41 -25.73
CA MET A 301 21.35 6.31 -26.66
C MET A 301 20.34 5.24 -26.25
N GLU A 302 20.78 4.09 -25.73
CA GLU A 302 19.89 3.05 -25.21
C GLU A 302 19.04 3.58 -24.06
N ASP A 303 19.64 4.26 -23.08
CA ASP A 303 18.92 4.90 -21.97
C ASP A 303 18.00 6.03 -22.47
N PHE A 304 18.41 6.78 -23.50
CA PHE A 304 17.62 7.85 -24.10
C PHE A 304 16.42 7.34 -24.90
N VAL A 305 16.58 6.20 -25.59
CA VAL A 305 15.53 5.52 -26.35
C VAL A 305 14.66 4.64 -25.45
N SER A 306 15.19 4.19 -24.31
CA SER A 306 14.41 3.49 -23.30
C SER A 306 13.26 4.40 -22.82
N PRO A 307 12.05 3.86 -22.60
CA PRO A 307 10.97 4.66 -22.05
C PRO A 307 11.45 5.26 -20.73
N VAL A 308 11.48 6.61 -20.66
CA VAL A 308 11.90 7.37 -19.49
C VAL A 308 11.34 6.70 -18.23
N ARG A 309 12.18 6.48 -17.21
CA ARG A 309 11.73 5.87 -15.95
C ARG A 309 10.48 6.60 -15.46
N GLN A 310 9.38 5.87 -15.51
CA GLN A 310 8.06 6.35 -15.20
C GLN A 310 7.82 6.09 -13.72
N TYR A 311 7.65 7.15 -12.93
CA TYR A 311 7.27 7.03 -11.53
C TYR A 311 5.74 7.05 -11.45
N ALA A 312 5.15 5.90 -11.15
CA ALA A 312 3.73 5.81 -10.83
C ALA A 312 3.52 6.08 -9.33
N PRO A 313 2.44 6.77 -8.93
CA PRO A 313 2.12 6.93 -7.51
C PRO A 313 1.80 5.57 -6.87
N GLU A 314 2.40 5.29 -5.72
CA GLU A 314 2.24 4.01 -5.00
C GLU A 314 1.40 4.18 -3.73
N LYS A 315 1.41 5.36 -3.12
CA LYS A 315 0.72 5.67 -1.86
C LYS A 315 -0.24 6.83 -2.03
N PHE A 316 -1.22 6.96 -1.13
CA PHE A 316 -2.14 8.10 -1.17
C PHE A 316 -1.41 9.43 -0.88
N THR A 317 -0.27 9.39 -0.18
CA THR A 317 0.63 10.54 0.01
C THR A 317 1.15 11.10 -1.32
N ASP A 318 1.26 10.27 -2.35
CA ASP A 318 1.77 10.68 -3.67
C ASP A 318 0.68 11.36 -4.51
N LEU A 319 -0.59 11.23 -4.10
CA LEU A 319 -1.74 11.87 -4.74
C LEU A 319 -2.00 13.28 -4.21
N VAL A 320 -1.39 13.63 -3.08
CA VAL A 320 -1.57 14.91 -2.41
C VAL A 320 -0.89 16.02 -3.23
N CYS A 321 -1.59 17.14 -3.40
CA CYS A 321 -1.10 18.34 -4.06
C CYS A 321 -1.19 19.59 -3.17
N GLY A 322 -0.37 20.60 -3.47
CA GLY A 322 -0.41 21.93 -2.84
C GLY A 322 0.49 22.08 -1.60
N ALA A 323 0.97 23.31 -1.37
CA ALA A 323 1.93 23.62 -0.31
C ALA A 323 1.37 23.48 1.12
N GLU A 324 0.04 23.46 1.28
CA GLU A 324 -0.65 23.31 2.58
C GLU A 324 -0.28 21.98 3.25
N TYR A 325 -0.34 20.87 2.51
CA TYR A 325 0.00 19.55 3.04
C TYR A 325 1.46 19.45 3.45
N GLU A 326 2.38 19.99 2.64
CA GLU A 326 3.79 20.04 3.01
C GLU A 326 4.03 20.88 4.26
N GLY A 327 3.24 21.95 4.45
CA GLY A 327 3.20 22.72 5.69
C GLY A 327 2.78 21.87 6.88
N TRP A 328 1.70 21.09 6.74
CA TRP A 328 1.21 20.20 7.78
C TRP A 328 2.16 19.05 8.08
N MET A 329 2.76 18.44 7.07
CA MET A 329 3.74 17.37 7.25
C MET A 329 5.05 17.88 7.84
N ARG A 330 5.53 19.08 7.45
CA ARG A 330 6.68 19.72 8.11
C ARG A 330 6.38 20.04 9.56
N ALA A 331 5.20 20.60 9.84
CA ALA A 331 4.76 20.82 11.21
C ALA A 331 4.76 19.49 11.97
N LEU A 332 4.10 18.46 11.45
CA LEU A 332 4.03 17.14 12.08
C LEU A 332 5.41 16.53 12.34
N ASN A 333 6.28 16.49 11.34
CA ASN A 333 7.62 15.91 11.43
C ASN A 333 8.55 16.70 12.36
N SER A 334 8.30 18.00 12.54
CA SER A 334 9.06 18.82 13.48
C SER A 334 8.77 18.47 14.95
N TYR A 335 7.64 17.81 15.21
CA TYR A 335 7.26 17.40 16.56
C TYR A 335 7.76 15.98 16.87
N LYS A 336 8.56 15.85 17.94
CA LYS A 336 8.91 14.54 18.49
C LYS A 336 7.65 13.90 19.08
N VAL A 337 7.36 12.66 18.69
CA VAL A 337 6.23 11.88 19.21
C VAL A 337 6.26 11.93 20.75
N GLY A 338 5.22 12.50 21.36
CA GLY A 338 5.06 12.62 22.81
C GLY A 338 5.37 13.98 23.44
N THR A 339 5.91 14.97 22.71
CA THR A 339 6.26 16.29 23.30
C THR A 339 5.20 17.36 23.12
N MET A 340 4.12 17.10 22.38
CA MET A 340 3.11 18.11 22.07
C MET A 340 2.17 18.35 23.25
N LYS A 341 2.00 19.62 23.64
CA LYS A 341 0.93 20.01 24.57
C LYS A 341 -0.42 19.88 23.87
N ASP A 342 -1.39 19.28 24.55
CA ASP A 342 -2.75 19.07 24.00
C ASP A 342 -3.39 20.38 23.46
N SER A 343 -3.04 21.54 24.04
CA SER A 343 -3.50 22.85 23.58
C SER A 343 -2.99 23.25 22.19
N GLU A 344 -1.74 22.93 21.84
CA GLU A 344 -1.19 23.24 20.51
C GLU A 344 -1.80 22.30 19.46
N TRP A 345 -2.03 21.05 19.85
CA TRP A 345 -2.72 20.06 19.03
C TRP A 345 -4.16 20.48 18.73
N LYS A 346 -4.91 20.94 19.74
CA LYS A 346 -6.25 21.51 19.57
C LYS A 346 -6.24 22.72 18.64
N LYS A 347 -5.21 23.57 18.69
CA LYS A 347 -5.09 24.71 17.76
C LYS A 347 -4.93 24.27 16.32
N ILE A 348 -4.07 23.27 16.04
CA ILE A 348 -3.89 22.71 14.70
C ILE A 348 -5.19 22.06 14.21
N GLY A 349 -5.80 21.21 15.02
CA GLY A 349 -7.08 20.56 14.69
C GLY A 349 -8.19 21.58 14.40
N ASN A 350 -8.30 22.63 15.23
CA ASN A 350 -9.27 23.70 15.02
C ASN A 350 -8.98 24.53 13.77
N ALA A 351 -7.70 24.78 13.45
CA ALA A 351 -7.33 25.50 12.22
C ALA A 351 -7.73 24.69 10.97
N ILE A 352 -7.40 23.39 10.94
CA ILE A 352 -7.81 22.47 9.87
C ILE A 352 -9.34 22.42 9.77
N ARG A 353 -10.04 22.29 10.90
CA ARG A 353 -11.50 22.24 10.97
C ARG A 353 -12.14 23.52 10.45
N LYS A 354 -11.66 24.70 10.88
CA LYS A 354 -12.24 26.00 10.51
C LYS A 354 -12.09 26.29 9.03
N ASP A 355 -10.93 26.01 8.46
CA ASP A 355 -10.65 26.22 7.04
C ASP A 355 -11.59 25.36 6.16
N ARG A 356 -11.94 24.16 6.64
CA ARG A 356 -12.70 23.17 5.86
C ARG A 356 -14.18 23.15 6.05
N LEU A 357 -14.69 23.31 7.28
CA LEU A 357 -16.13 23.42 7.48
C LEU A 357 -16.68 24.60 6.69
N GLY A 358 -15.96 25.72 6.62
CA GLY A 358 -16.32 26.85 5.77
C GLY A 358 -16.35 26.54 4.27
N GLY A 359 -15.59 25.53 3.81
CA GLY A 359 -15.64 25.01 2.44
C GLY A 359 -16.82 24.07 2.21
N TRP A 360 -17.01 23.08 3.10
CA TRP A 360 -18.07 22.07 2.96
C TRP A 360 -19.48 22.60 3.21
N ASP A 361 -19.67 23.58 4.10
CA ASP A 361 -20.98 24.20 4.30
C ASP A 361 -21.45 24.94 3.05
N LYS A 362 -20.51 25.45 2.24
CA LYS A 362 -20.82 26.01 0.90
C LYS A 362 -21.18 24.93 -0.11
N ILE A 363 -20.53 23.77 -0.04
CA ILE A 363 -20.81 22.60 -0.89
C ILE A 363 -22.20 22.02 -0.59
N LYS A 364 -22.55 21.87 0.70
CA LYS A 364 -23.79 21.22 1.15
C LYS A 364 -25.06 21.99 0.76
N ASN A 365 -25.00 23.32 0.72
CA ASN A 365 -26.14 24.17 0.35
C ASN A 365 -26.23 24.42 -1.17
N SER A 366 -25.29 23.89 -1.94
CA SER A 366 -25.24 24.03 -3.38
C SER A 366 -25.72 22.73 -4.00
N ASP A 367 -26.96 22.70 -4.52
CA ASP A 367 -27.37 21.68 -5.51
C ASP A 367 -26.47 21.72 -6.78
N GLN A 368 -25.56 22.70 -6.86
CA GLN A 368 -24.60 22.95 -7.94
C GLN A 368 -23.17 22.45 -7.66
N ILE A 369 -22.94 21.45 -6.78
CA ILE A 369 -21.62 20.75 -6.69
C ILE A 369 -21.12 20.33 -8.09
N ARG A 370 -22.04 20.14 -9.05
CA ARG A 370 -21.75 19.77 -10.43
C ARG A 370 -21.09 20.85 -11.31
N ASN A 371 -21.23 22.16 -11.01
CA ASN A 371 -20.89 23.20 -12.00
C ASN A 371 -19.73 24.13 -11.64
N ASP A 372 -19.26 24.15 -10.39
CA ASP A 372 -18.15 25.04 -9.99
C ASP A 372 -16.75 24.41 -10.20
N VAL A 373 -16.62 23.69 -11.32
CA VAL A 373 -15.42 23.02 -11.85
C VAL A 373 -14.25 24.00 -12.07
N SER A 374 -14.52 25.30 -12.06
CA SER A 374 -13.58 26.39 -12.37
C SER A 374 -12.39 26.55 -11.41
N LYS A 375 -12.33 25.81 -10.29
CA LYS A 375 -11.24 25.90 -9.29
C LYS A 375 -10.38 24.65 -9.15
N ILE A 376 -10.54 23.65 -10.02
CA ILE A 376 -9.67 22.48 -10.00
C ILE A 376 -8.27 22.91 -10.40
N SER A 377 -7.31 22.77 -9.49
CA SER A 377 -5.91 23.02 -9.80
C SER A 377 -5.45 21.95 -10.78
N GLY A 378 -4.93 22.36 -11.95
CA GLY A 378 -4.34 21.43 -12.93
C GLY A 378 -3.16 20.62 -12.39
N ASP A 379 -2.64 20.99 -11.21
CA ASP A 379 -1.55 20.28 -10.56
C ASP A 379 -2.01 19.08 -9.73
N CYS A 380 -3.29 19.01 -9.35
CA CYS A 380 -3.86 17.99 -8.49
C CYS A 380 -4.37 16.77 -9.26
N PHE A 381 -4.41 15.62 -8.59
CA PHE A 381 -5.06 14.43 -9.14
C PHE A 381 -6.58 14.58 -9.14
N ARG A 382 -7.24 14.02 -10.16
CA ARG A 382 -8.68 13.79 -10.16
C ARG A 382 -8.96 12.44 -9.50
N LEU A 383 -9.68 12.47 -8.38
CA LEU A 383 -9.95 11.35 -7.49
C LEU A 383 -11.32 10.71 -7.84
N LEU A 384 -11.36 9.96 -8.94
CA LEU A 384 -12.61 9.37 -9.42
C LEU A 384 -12.93 8.08 -8.68
N SER A 385 -14.22 7.76 -8.55
CA SER A 385 -14.66 6.44 -8.09
C SER A 385 -15.84 5.95 -8.93
N ARG A 386 -16.32 4.74 -8.66
CA ARG A 386 -17.59 4.27 -9.24
C ARG A 386 -18.77 4.94 -8.56
N ILE A 387 -19.93 4.92 -9.22
CA ILE A 387 -21.19 5.36 -8.62
C ILE A 387 -21.82 4.19 -7.87
N GLU A 388 -22.19 4.44 -6.62
CA GLU A 388 -22.95 3.50 -5.82
C GLU A 388 -24.45 3.76 -6.03
N VAL A 389 -25.17 2.74 -6.53
CA VAL A 389 -26.61 2.85 -6.86
C VAL A 389 -27.49 2.59 -5.63
N ASP A 390 -26.89 2.11 -4.53
CA ASP A 390 -27.62 1.71 -3.33
C ASP A 390 -28.08 2.91 -2.46
N SER A 391 -27.58 4.11 -2.74
CA SER A 391 -28.01 5.36 -2.09
C SER A 391 -29.23 5.96 -2.78
N HIS A 392 -30.07 6.68 -2.01
CA HIS A 392 -31.26 7.39 -2.53
C HIS A 392 -30.92 8.39 -3.64
N GLN A 393 -29.67 8.84 -3.70
CA GLN A 393 -29.11 9.67 -4.75
C GLN A 393 -27.82 9.01 -5.24
N PRO A 394 -27.65 8.79 -6.55
CA PRO A 394 -26.44 8.18 -7.09
C PRO A 394 -25.25 9.10 -6.80
N GLU A 395 -24.31 8.60 -6.00
CA GLU A 395 -23.11 9.32 -5.63
C GLU A 395 -21.88 8.47 -5.92
N TYR A 396 -20.75 9.15 -6.14
CA TYR A 396 -19.45 8.50 -6.27
C TYR A 396 -19.07 7.86 -4.93
N GLU A 397 -18.83 6.55 -4.92
CA GLU A 397 -18.53 5.72 -3.74
C GLU A 397 -17.49 6.38 -2.81
N PHE A 398 -16.38 6.86 -3.37
CA PHE A 398 -15.32 7.47 -2.59
C PHE A 398 -15.70 8.86 -2.06
N LEU A 399 -16.45 9.64 -2.84
CA LEU A 399 -16.98 10.93 -2.37
C LEU A 399 -17.97 10.74 -1.21
N SER A 400 -18.85 9.74 -1.31
CA SER A 400 -19.77 9.39 -0.22
C SER A 400 -19.00 8.99 1.03
N PHE A 401 -17.95 8.16 0.89
CA PHE A 401 -17.06 7.78 1.98
C PHE A 401 -16.36 8.98 2.63
N ILE A 402 -15.77 9.87 1.83
CA ILE A 402 -15.12 11.08 2.34
C ILE A 402 -16.13 11.95 3.11
N ARG A 403 -17.34 12.12 2.58
CA ARG A 403 -18.41 12.87 3.25
C ARG A 403 -18.85 12.21 4.56
N GLU A 404 -19.00 10.88 4.58
CA GLU A 404 -19.35 10.13 5.78
C GLU A 404 -18.27 10.27 6.86
N ILE A 405 -16.99 10.18 6.49
CA ILE A 405 -15.87 10.42 7.41
C ILE A 405 -15.96 11.83 8.01
N VAL A 406 -16.22 12.86 7.18
CA VAL A 406 -16.34 14.24 7.66
C VAL A 406 -17.51 14.37 8.65
N LEU A 407 -18.67 13.82 8.31
CA LEU A 407 -19.89 13.93 9.13
C LEU A 407 -19.80 13.14 10.43
N ASP A 408 -19.32 11.90 10.38
CA ASP A 408 -19.20 11.03 11.55
C ASP A 408 -18.11 11.53 12.50
N ARG A 409 -16.95 11.90 11.94
CA ARG A 409 -15.86 12.42 12.76
C ARG A 409 -16.21 13.78 13.37
N ASN A 410 -17.01 14.64 12.74
CA ASN A 410 -17.43 15.92 13.35
C ASN A 410 -18.01 15.78 14.76
N ASN A 411 -18.64 14.65 15.07
CA ASN A 411 -19.20 14.34 16.38
C ASN A 411 -18.21 13.60 17.31
N ASN A 412 -17.21 12.89 16.77
CA ASN A 412 -16.25 12.07 17.50
C ASN A 412 -14.78 12.57 17.45
N TYR A 413 -14.52 13.74 16.86
CA TYR A 413 -13.18 14.30 16.64
C TYR A 413 -12.41 14.50 17.94
N GLU A 414 -13.06 14.80 19.07
CA GLU A 414 -12.32 14.92 20.33
C GLU A 414 -11.76 13.59 20.83
N ASN A 415 -12.45 12.47 20.56
CA ASN A 415 -12.06 11.15 21.06
C ASN A 415 -10.96 10.51 20.18
N ILE A 416 -11.09 10.58 18.86
CA ILE A 416 -10.11 9.97 17.93
C ILE A 416 -8.71 10.60 18.07
N TRP A 417 -8.65 11.90 18.35
CA TRP A 417 -7.38 12.62 18.46
C TRP A 417 -6.72 12.49 19.84
N SER A 418 -7.43 11.91 20.81
CA SER A 418 -6.92 11.66 22.16
C SER A 418 -6.15 10.33 22.27
N ASP A 419 -6.43 9.35 21.39
CA ASP A 419 -5.72 8.08 21.34
C ASP A 419 -4.43 8.24 20.51
N LYS A 420 -3.35 8.62 21.21
CA LYS A 420 -2.04 9.06 20.69
C LYS A 420 -1.19 7.93 20.07
N VAL A 421 -1.55 7.39 18.91
CA VAL A 421 -0.63 6.52 18.14
C VAL A 421 -0.28 7.16 16.79
N SER A 422 1.02 7.31 16.51
CA SER A 422 1.55 8.17 15.44
C SER A 422 1.35 7.63 14.01
N SER A 423 1.04 6.35 13.82
CA SER A 423 0.82 5.76 12.49
C SER A 423 -0.47 6.25 11.86
N ASP A 424 -1.54 6.31 12.66
CA ASP A 424 -2.89 6.58 12.18
C ASP A 424 -3.05 8.06 11.83
N LEU A 425 -2.24 8.92 12.47
CA LEU A 425 -2.27 10.36 12.24
C LEU A 425 -1.85 10.77 10.83
N GLN A 426 -0.80 10.14 10.27
CA GLN A 426 -0.39 10.45 8.90
C GLN A 426 -1.50 10.08 7.91
N GLU A 427 -2.16 8.94 8.13
CA GLU A 427 -3.29 8.51 7.32
C GLU A 427 -4.50 9.43 7.48
N ILE A 428 -4.79 9.88 8.71
CA ILE A 428 -5.82 10.89 8.98
C ILE A 428 -5.50 12.20 8.27
N LEU A 429 -4.25 12.68 8.28
CA LEU A 429 -3.86 13.90 7.57
C LEU A 429 -3.96 13.76 6.06
N VAL A 430 -3.67 12.58 5.51
CA VAL A 430 -3.89 12.29 4.08
C VAL A 430 -5.37 12.27 3.76
N LEU A 431 -6.19 11.52 4.52
CA LEU A 431 -7.65 11.48 4.38
C LEU A 431 -8.25 12.87 4.41
N LEU A 432 -7.85 13.63 5.43
CA LEU A 432 -8.14 15.03 5.54
C LEU A 432 -7.70 15.69 4.23
N HIS A 433 -6.43 15.71 3.86
CA HIS A 433 -6.00 16.47 2.67
C HIS A 433 -6.78 16.14 1.40
N LEU A 434 -7.14 14.87 1.18
CA LEU A 434 -7.96 14.48 0.04
C LEU A 434 -9.33 15.18 0.03
N GLU A 435 -9.93 15.50 1.19
CA GLU A 435 -11.17 16.31 1.30
C GLU A 435 -11.07 17.73 0.73
N ASN A 436 -9.87 18.21 0.38
CA ASN A 436 -9.70 19.57 -0.13
C ASN A 436 -10.50 19.75 -1.43
N PRO A 437 -11.31 20.82 -1.58
CA PRO A 437 -12.08 21.09 -2.79
C PRO A 437 -11.23 21.34 -4.05
N LYS A 438 -9.89 21.43 -3.92
CA LYS A 438 -8.94 21.43 -5.04
C LYS A 438 -8.94 20.11 -5.81
N PHE A 439 -9.31 18.99 -5.16
CA PHE A 439 -9.48 17.70 -5.81
C PHE A 439 -10.83 17.63 -6.51
N ALA A 440 -10.83 17.06 -7.71
CA ALA A 440 -12.08 16.75 -8.42
C ALA A 440 -12.47 15.28 -8.21
N TYR A 441 -13.75 15.07 -7.92
CA TYR A 441 -14.33 13.75 -7.64
C TYR A 441 -15.26 13.25 -8.75
N VAL A 442 -15.40 14.05 -9.80
CA VAL A 442 -16.35 13.87 -10.89
C VAL A 442 -15.59 14.00 -12.21
N PRO A 443 -15.91 13.20 -13.25
CA PRO A 443 -15.27 13.32 -14.55
C PRO A 443 -15.44 14.71 -15.16
N GLU A 444 -14.44 15.17 -15.89
CA GLU A 444 -14.42 16.51 -16.50
C GLU A 444 -15.53 16.71 -17.55
N SER A 445 -15.86 15.64 -18.28
CA SER A 445 -16.82 15.67 -19.38
C SER A 445 -18.27 15.44 -18.95
N LEU A 446 -18.58 15.52 -17.65
CA LEU A 446 -19.93 15.21 -17.17
C LEU A 446 -20.95 16.25 -17.66
N SER A 447 -21.96 15.81 -18.42
CA SER A 447 -23.15 16.62 -18.70
C SER A 447 -24.31 16.21 -17.75
N ILE A 448 -25.18 17.16 -17.40
CA ILE A 448 -26.08 17.05 -16.22
C ILE A 448 -27.16 15.93 -16.35
N SER A 449 -27.38 15.35 -17.53
CA SER A 449 -28.58 14.53 -17.82
C SER A 449 -28.33 13.06 -18.20
N GLU A 450 -27.24 12.43 -17.79
CA GLU A 450 -26.82 11.14 -18.36
C GLU A 450 -27.18 9.89 -17.53
N ASN A 451 -27.37 8.76 -18.22
CA ASN A 451 -27.64 7.44 -17.64
C ASN A 451 -26.45 6.94 -16.79
N LEU A 452 -26.70 6.16 -15.72
CA LEU A 452 -25.66 5.60 -14.84
C LEU A 452 -24.56 4.83 -15.58
N THR A 453 -24.92 4.05 -16.60
CA THR A 453 -23.96 3.31 -17.42
C THR A 453 -23.02 4.21 -18.20
N PHE A 454 -23.49 5.41 -18.57
CA PHE A 454 -22.68 6.42 -19.24
C PHE A 454 -21.66 7.02 -18.27
N LEU A 455 -22.02 7.24 -17.01
CA LEU A 455 -21.13 7.80 -15.99
C LEU A 455 -19.92 6.90 -15.71
N ASP A 456 -20.13 5.59 -15.59
CA ASP A 456 -19.05 4.61 -15.47
C ASP A 456 -18.10 4.67 -16.69
N SER A 457 -18.66 4.90 -17.88
CA SER A 457 -17.87 5.03 -19.12
C SER A 457 -17.04 6.32 -19.18
N LEU A 458 -17.54 7.41 -18.59
CA LEU A 458 -16.76 8.66 -18.47
C LEU A 458 -15.57 8.48 -17.53
N VAL A 459 -15.79 7.83 -16.38
CA VAL A 459 -14.70 7.51 -15.43
C VAL A 459 -13.65 6.62 -16.10
N GLU A 460 -14.06 5.56 -16.80
CA GLU A 460 -13.15 4.69 -17.56
C GLU A 460 -12.35 5.47 -18.61
N THR A 461 -13.02 6.33 -19.39
CA THR A 461 -12.38 7.16 -20.42
C THR A 461 -11.27 8.01 -19.84
N GLU A 462 -11.55 8.69 -18.72
CA GLU A 462 -10.59 9.59 -18.12
C GLU A 462 -9.40 8.85 -17.49
N VAL A 463 -9.66 7.72 -16.82
CA VAL A 463 -8.61 6.87 -16.26
C VAL A 463 -7.70 6.32 -17.36
N VAL A 464 -8.26 5.90 -18.50
CA VAL A 464 -7.50 5.33 -19.63
C VAL A 464 -6.71 6.40 -20.41
N ASN A 465 -7.10 7.66 -20.31
CA ASN A 465 -6.33 8.77 -20.90
C ASN A 465 -4.96 8.97 -20.23
N CYS A 466 -4.72 8.36 -19.05
CA CYS A 466 -3.47 8.46 -18.30
C CYS A 466 -3.05 9.90 -17.97
N GLY A 467 -4.02 10.80 -17.83
CA GLY A 467 -3.82 12.10 -17.18
C GLY A 467 -3.60 11.94 -15.68
N LYS A 468 -3.51 13.05 -14.94
CA LYS A 468 -3.46 13.04 -13.47
C LYS A 468 -4.81 12.62 -12.88
N THR A 469 -5.21 11.38 -13.12
CA THR A 469 -6.50 10.81 -12.72
C THR A 469 -6.24 9.47 -12.07
N VAL A 470 -6.91 9.23 -10.94
CA VAL A 470 -6.88 7.96 -10.23
C VAL A 470 -8.30 7.44 -10.05
N LEU A 471 -8.46 6.13 -10.21
CA LEU A 471 -9.67 5.42 -9.84
C LEU A 471 -9.52 4.87 -8.43
N ILE A 472 -10.31 5.37 -7.49
CA ILE A 472 -10.37 4.94 -6.10
C ILE A 472 -11.61 4.07 -5.91
N SER A 473 -11.43 2.90 -5.31
CA SER A 473 -12.53 2.01 -4.93
C SER A 473 -12.06 1.07 -3.82
N LYS A 474 -12.96 0.22 -3.31
CA LYS A 474 -12.61 -0.81 -2.32
C LYS A 474 -11.51 -1.73 -2.85
N SER A 475 -10.64 -2.18 -1.96
CA SER A 475 -9.43 -2.96 -2.28
C SER A 475 -9.71 -4.19 -3.16
N ASN A 476 -10.80 -4.90 -2.90
CA ASN A 476 -11.25 -6.04 -3.70
C ASN A 476 -11.73 -5.63 -5.10
N MET A 477 -12.41 -4.49 -5.23
CA MET A 477 -12.88 -3.94 -6.51
C MET A 477 -11.73 -3.45 -7.38
N VAL A 478 -10.73 -2.79 -6.79
CA VAL A 478 -9.55 -2.27 -7.49
C VAL A 478 -8.77 -3.39 -8.21
N GLN A 479 -8.68 -4.57 -7.60
CA GLN A 479 -8.01 -5.71 -8.24
C GLN A 479 -8.72 -6.13 -9.53
N ALA A 480 -10.05 -6.23 -9.53
CA ALA A 480 -10.78 -6.60 -10.74
C ALA A 480 -10.82 -5.49 -11.78
N GLU A 481 -10.84 -4.22 -11.36
CA GLU A 481 -10.66 -3.08 -12.27
C GLU A 481 -9.30 -3.13 -12.96
N TYR A 482 -8.24 -3.42 -12.21
CA TYR A 482 -6.90 -3.57 -12.77
C TYR A 482 -6.83 -4.67 -13.82
N GLU A 483 -7.38 -5.86 -13.52
CA GLU A 483 -7.39 -6.98 -14.47
C GLU A 483 -8.23 -6.66 -15.72
N TYR A 484 -9.37 -6.00 -15.55
CA TYR A 484 -10.22 -5.55 -16.65
C TYR A 484 -9.49 -4.56 -17.54
N LEU A 485 -8.97 -3.47 -16.98
CA LEU A 485 -8.31 -2.40 -17.73
C LEU A 485 -7.05 -2.90 -18.41
N ARG A 486 -6.22 -3.70 -17.74
CA ARG A 486 -5.02 -4.32 -18.35
C ARG A 486 -5.37 -5.22 -19.53
N ARG A 487 -6.45 -6.01 -19.44
CA ARG A 487 -6.89 -6.86 -20.55
C ARG A 487 -7.50 -6.06 -21.69
N LYS A 488 -8.22 -4.99 -21.37
CA LYS A 488 -8.94 -4.16 -22.33
C LYS A 488 -8.01 -3.20 -23.08
N TYR A 489 -6.96 -2.70 -22.42
CA TYR A 489 -6.03 -1.70 -22.91
C TYR A 489 -4.58 -2.21 -22.80
N PRO A 490 -4.18 -3.20 -23.62
CA PRO A 490 -2.86 -3.85 -23.49
C PRO A 490 -1.68 -2.89 -23.69
N ASN A 491 -1.88 -1.79 -24.41
CA ASN A 491 -0.86 -0.76 -24.68
C ASN A 491 -0.72 0.27 -23.54
N LYS A 492 -1.47 0.13 -22.45
CA LYS A 492 -1.41 1.01 -21.29
C LYS A 492 -0.94 0.23 -20.08
N ASN A 493 0.07 0.76 -19.41
CA ASN A 493 0.53 0.22 -18.13
C ASN A 493 -0.31 0.85 -17.02
N PHE A 494 -1.05 0.02 -16.30
CA PHE A 494 -1.77 0.45 -15.10
C PHE A 494 -0.98 0.05 -13.85
N TYR A 495 -1.11 0.87 -12.81
CA TYR A 495 -0.41 0.75 -11.55
C TYR A 495 -1.43 0.82 -10.41
N LYS A 496 -1.34 -0.13 -9.49
CA LYS A 496 -2.18 -0.17 -8.28
C LYS A 496 -1.42 0.48 -7.13
N GLY A 497 -2.10 1.30 -6.36
CA GLY A 497 -1.59 1.77 -5.08
C GLY A 497 -1.32 0.60 -4.13
N ASN A 498 -0.18 0.65 -3.44
CA ASN A 498 0.24 -0.32 -2.46
C ASN A 498 -0.48 -0.12 -1.11
N GLN A 499 -0.80 1.14 -0.77
CA GLN A 499 -1.49 1.50 0.46
C GLN A 499 -3.01 1.21 0.41
N ILE A 500 -3.56 0.72 1.52
CA ILE A 500 -5.01 0.65 1.78
C ILE A 500 -5.35 1.80 2.71
N LEU A 501 -6.25 2.68 2.28
CA LEU A 501 -6.80 3.76 3.08
C LEU A 501 -7.98 3.27 3.90
N GLU A 502 -8.01 3.64 5.17
CA GLU A 502 -8.95 3.17 6.19
C GLU A 502 -9.03 1.63 6.20
N ALA A 503 -7.87 0.99 6.42
CA ALA A 503 -7.73 -0.46 6.47
C ALA A 503 -8.47 -1.05 7.68
N ASN A 504 -9.72 -1.44 7.48
CA ASN A 504 -10.57 -2.06 8.50
C ASN A 504 -10.66 -3.56 8.29
N GLN A 505 -10.74 -4.31 9.39
CA GLN A 505 -11.16 -5.71 9.30
C GLN A 505 -12.64 -5.77 8.89
N GLU A 506 -12.93 -6.51 7.83
CA GLU A 506 -14.30 -6.85 7.46
C GLU A 506 -14.62 -8.28 7.86
N GLY A 507 -15.90 -8.56 8.07
CA GLY A 507 -16.31 -9.90 8.43
C GLY A 507 -17.78 -10.06 8.74
N TRP A 508 -18.08 -11.20 9.35
CA TRP A 508 -19.40 -11.57 9.81
C TRP A 508 -19.47 -11.46 11.33
N VAL A 509 -20.52 -10.80 11.80
CA VAL A 509 -20.86 -10.63 13.20
C VAL A 509 -22.14 -11.42 13.47
N PHE A 510 -22.07 -12.35 14.41
CA PHE A 510 -23.20 -13.17 14.83
C PHE A 510 -23.62 -12.73 16.23
N ARG A 511 -24.81 -12.13 16.31
CA ARG A 511 -25.42 -11.76 17.58
C ARG A 511 -26.33 -12.88 18.04
N ARG A 512 -26.18 -13.27 19.31
CA ARG A 512 -26.98 -14.34 19.95
C ARG A 512 -26.96 -15.61 19.12
N ALA A 513 -25.75 -15.99 18.72
CA ALA A 513 -25.55 -17.17 17.91
C ALA A 513 -25.92 -18.45 18.67
N GLY A 514 -25.94 -18.38 20.01
CA GLY A 514 -26.18 -19.52 20.88
C GLY A 514 -25.23 -20.65 20.55
N SER A 515 -25.78 -21.84 20.28
CA SER A 515 -24.98 -22.97 19.80
C SER A 515 -24.24 -22.64 18.48
N LEU A 516 -22.95 -22.97 18.41
CA LEU A 516 -22.04 -22.45 17.39
C LEU A 516 -22.18 -23.03 15.96
N LYS A 517 -23.20 -23.83 15.62
CA LYS A 517 -23.25 -24.54 14.32
C LYS A 517 -23.19 -23.59 13.11
N VAL A 518 -23.99 -22.52 13.12
CA VAL A 518 -24.03 -21.55 12.00
C VAL A 518 -22.72 -20.76 11.89
N PRO A 519 -22.23 -20.06 12.94
CA PRO A 519 -20.93 -19.39 12.86
C PRO A 519 -19.79 -20.36 12.47
N LEU A 520 -19.79 -21.59 12.98
CA LEU A 520 -18.78 -22.59 12.66
C LEU A 520 -18.76 -22.93 11.16
N TYR A 521 -19.93 -23.08 10.52
CA TYR A 521 -19.98 -23.30 9.07
C TYR A 521 -19.52 -22.09 8.26
N TYR A 522 -19.86 -20.86 8.67
CA TYR A 522 -19.29 -19.66 8.05
C TYR A 522 -17.77 -19.64 8.18
N LYS A 523 -17.25 -19.97 9.35
CA LYS A 523 -15.82 -20.03 9.62
C LYS A 523 -15.14 -21.03 8.69
N PHE A 524 -15.70 -22.23 8.54
CA PHE A 524 -15.20 -23.22 7.60
C PHE A 524 -15.21 -22.74 6.15
N LEU A 525 -16.24 -22.02 5.70
CA LEU A 525 -16.28 -21.47 4.33
C LEU A 525 -15.22 -20.40 4.08
N VAL A 526 -14.92 -19.59 5.10
CA VAL A 526 -13.88 -18.56 5.04
C VAL A 526 -12.50 -19.21 5.07
N GLU A 527 -12.25 -20.10 6.03
CA GLU A 527 -10.96 -20.80 6.20
C GLU A 527 -10.62 -21.71 5.02
N ALA A 528 -11.63 -22.32 4.39
CA ALA A 528 -11.45 -23.11 3.17
C ALA A 528 -11.24 -22.26 1.90
N GLY A 529 -11.27 -20.92 1.99
CA GLY A 529 -11.11 -20.00 0.86
C GLY A 529 -12.31 -19.93 -0.10
N VAL A 530 -13.40 -20.63 0.19
CA VAL A 530 -14.62 -20.64 -0.65
C VAL A 530 -15.24 -19.25 -0.72
N PHE A 531 -15.32 -18.56 0.42
CA PHE A 531 -15.87 -17.19 0.49
C PHE A 531 -15.04 -16.21 -0.35
N LEU A 532 -13.71 -16.26 -0.24
CA LEU A 532 -12.81 -15.39 -0.99
C LEU A 532 -12.98 -15.60 -2.50
N ARG A 533 -13.06 -16.86 -2.95
CA ARG A 533 -13.29 -17.20 -4.35
C ARG A 533 -14.64 -16.71 -4.88
N LEU A 534 -15.69 -16.76 -4.05
CA LEU A 534 -17.00 -16.20 -4.39
C LEU A 534 -16.95 -14.68 -4.55
N GLN A 535 -16.22 -14.00 -3.65
CA GLN A 535 -16.03 -12.55 -3.70
C GLN A 535 -15.28 -12.12 -4.96
N GLU A 536 -14.20 -12.81 -5.34
CA GLU A 536 -13.48 -12.59 -6.60
C GLU A 536 -14.40 -12.69 -7.81
N GLU A 537 -15.20 -13.77 -7.88
CA GLU A 537 -16.07 -14.05 -9.01
C GLU A 537 -17.17 -12.98 -9.16
N ILE A 538 -17.75 -12.51 -8.05
CA ILE A 538 -18.81 -11.49 -8.08
C ILE A 538 -18.26 -10.10 -8.36
N THR A 539 -17.09 -9.78 -7.81
CA THR A 539 -16.38 -8.56 -8.16
C THR A 539 -16.01 -8.57 -9.65
N ALA A 540 -15.53 -9.69 -10.20
CA ALA A 540 -15.27 -9.84 -11.63
C ALA A 540 -16.53 -9.66 -12.49
N ARG A 541 -17.71 -10.14 -12.05
CA ARG A 541 -18.99 -9.91 -12.75
C ARG A 541 -19.35 -8.42 -12.82
N LYS A 542 -19.18 -7.69 -11.71
CA LYS A 542 -19.44 -6.24 -11.65
C LYS A 542 -18.59 -5.46 -12.65
N VAL A 543 -17.46 -6.00 -13.11
CA VAL A 543 -16.60 -5.36 -14.11
C VAL A 543 -16.84 -5.91 -15.52
N LYS A 544 -17.10 -7.22 -15.67
CA LYS A 544 -17.17 -7.91 -16.97
C LYS A 544 -18.27 -7.39 -17.90
N TYR A 545 -19.45 -7.05 -17.37
CA TYR A 545 -20.61 -6.66 -18.18
C TYR A 545 -20.59 -5.19 -18.62
N ARG A 546 -19.48 -4.49 -18.40
CA ARG A 546 -19.33 -3.09 -18.78
C ARG A 546 -19.13 -2.92 -20.28
N ILE A 547 -19.90 -2.01 -20.86
CA ILE A 547 -19.67 -1.50 -22.20
C ILE A 547 -18.44 -0.61 -22.12
N SER A 548 -17.35 -1.02 -22.76
CA SER A 548 -16.11 -0.23 -22.72
C SER A 548 -16.32 1.11 -23.42
N ALA A 549 -15.78 2.15 -22.80
CA ALA A 549 -16.03 3.53 -23.20
C ALA A 549 -15.30 3.93 -24.49
N VAL A 550 -14.16 3.29 -24.77
CA VAL A 550 -13.25 3.70 -25.85
C VAL A 550 -12.86 2.51 -26.73
N LYS A 551 -13.12 2.60 -28.04
CA LYS A 551 -12.46 1.74 -29.02
C LYS A 551 -11.00 2.18 -29.11
N ALA A 552 -10.11 1.51 -28.39
CA ALA A 552 -8.68 1.83 -28.38
C ALA A 552 -8.13 1.80 -29.82
N LYS A 553 -7.65 2.95 -30.32
CA LYS A 553 -6.82 2.98 -31.53
C LYS A 553 -5.41 2.57 -31.11
N GLU A 554 -4.99 1.37 -31.50
CA GLU A 554 -3.65 0.86 -31.20
C GLU A 554 -2.58 1.66 -31.96
N LYS A 555 -1.63 2.24 -31.21
CA LYS A 555 -0.29 2.49 -31.73
C LYS A 555 0.64 1.54 -31.00
N ILE A 556 1.20 0.58 -31.72
CA ILE A 556 2.18 -0.38 -31.22
C ILE A 556 3.48 0.40 -30.99
N LEU A 557 3.93 0.48 -29.75
CA LEU A 557 5.23 1.04 -29.39
C LEU A 557 6.19 -0.13 -29.16
N GLU A 558 7.18 -0.27 -30.02
CA GLU A 558 8.19 -1.32 -29.93
C GLU A 558 9.10 -1.09 -28.71
N LYS A 559 9.31 -2.16 -27.93
CA LYS A 559 10.12 -2.14 -26.70
C LYS A 559 11.54 -2.61 -27.01
N GLY A 560 12.53 -1.73 -26.82
CA GLY A 560 13.95 -2.05 -27.04
C GLY A 560 14.53 -3.07 -26.04
N MET A 561 15.59 -3.77 -26.47
CA MET A 561 16.38 -4.74 -25.69
C MET A 561 17.49 -4.04 -24.88
N ASN A 562 17.84 -4.59 -23.70
CA ASN A 562 18.91 -4.07 -22.84
C ASN A 562 20.29 -4.73 -23.15
N MET A 563 21.39 -3.96 -23.25
CA MET A 563 22.77 -4.45 -23.54
C MET A 563 23.78 -4.25 -22.37
N SER A 564 23.42 -4.55 -21.12
CA SER A 564 24.29 -4.23 -19.97
C SER A 564 25.52 -5.13 -19.74
N GLU A 565 25.64 -6.31 -20.37
CA GLU A 565 26.72 -7.27 -20.06
C GLU A 565 28.00 -7.13 -20.90
N GLY A 566 27.96 -6.41 -22.03
CA GLY A 566 29.08 -6.37 -22.99
C GLY A 566 30.23 -5.41 -22.64
N VAL A 567 30.08 -4.54 -21.65
CA VAL A 567 31.02 -3.43 -21.39
C VAL A 567 32.27 -3.88 -20.61
N THR A 568 32.14 -4.89 -19.75
CA THR A 568 33.21 -5.34 -18.84
C THR A 568 34.38 -6.00 -19.58
N SER A 569 34.11 -6.70 -20.68
CA SER A 569 35.13 -7.36 -21.52
C SER A 569 36.08 -6.36 -22.16
N LEU A 570 35.64 -5.12 -22.39
CA LEU A 570 36.46 -4.06 -22.97
C LEU A 570 37.64 -3.64 -22.09
N PHE A 571 37.41 -3.54 -20.79
CA PHE A 571 38.40 -3.05 -19.84
C PHE A 571 39.54 -4.05 -19.63
N TYR A 572 39.25 -5.35 -19.71
CA TYR A 572 40.28 -6.39 -19.70
C TYR A 572 41.21 -6.30 -20.92
N ILE A 573 40.66 -6.01 -22.10
CA ILE A 573 41.45 -5.81 -23.33
C ILE A 573 42.35 -4.58 -23.18
N CYS A 574 41.81 -3.47 -22.67
CA CYS A 574 42.58 -2.24 -22.45
C CYS A 574 43.76 -2.45 -21.48
N ALA A 575 43.51 -3.11 -20.34
CA ALA A 575 44.53 -3.39 -19.33
C ALA A 575 45.68 -4.25 -19.89
N ALA A 576 45.36 -5.25 -20.71
CA ALA A 576 46.36 -6.11 -21.36
C ALA A 576 47.26 -5.31 -22.32
N ILE A 577 46.67 -4.42 -23.13
CA ILE A 577 47.42 -3.63 -24.12
C ILE A 577 48.32 -2.59 -23.44
N ILE A 578 47.84 -1.94 -22.37
CA ILE A 578 48.65 -1.00 -21.58
C ILE A 578 49.83 -1.72 -20.95
N SER A 579 49.59 -2.90 -20.37
CA SER A 579 50.63 -3.72 -19.77
C SER A 579 51.72 -4.09 -20.79
N LEU A 580 51.31 -4.50 -21.99
CA LEU A 580 52.24 -4.79 -23.09
C LEU A 580 53.04 -3.55 -23.52
N SER A 581 52.40 -2.39 -23.57
CA SER A 581 53.05 -1.11 -23.93
C SER A 581 54.11 -0.70 -22.92
N ILE A 582 53.84 -0.90 -21.62
CA ILE A 582 54.81 -0.65 -20.55
C ILE A 582 56.02 -1.59 -20.67
N ILE A 583 55.80 -2.86 -21.00
CA ILE A 583 56.89 -3.83 -21.21
C ILE A 583 57.77 -3.39 -22.39
N CYS A 584 57.16 -2.98 -23.51
CA CYS A 584 57.88 -2.45 -24.66
C CYS A 584 58.69 -1.19 -24.31
N LEU A 585 58.11 -0.27 -23.53
CA LEU A 585 58.81 0.92 -23.03
C LEU A 585 60.07 0.54 -22.25
N VAL A 586 59.94 -0.38 -21.30
CA VAL A 586 61.07 -0.85 -20.48
C VAL A 586 62.13 -1.49 -21.37
N GLY A 587 61.71 -2.26 -22.39
CA GLY A 587 62.61 -2.86 -23.38
C GLY A 587 63.41 -1.84 -24.19
N GLU A 588 62.75 -0.83 -24.77
CA GLU A 588 63.42 0.23 -25.56
C GLU A 588 64.28 1.14 -24.69
N CYS A 589 63.77 1.50 -23.51
CA CYS A 589 64.50 2.35 -22.59
C CYS A 589 65.56 1.62 -21.77
N ARG A 590 65.69 0.29 -21.84
CA ARG A 590 66.62 -0.48 -21.00
C ARG A 590 68.05 0.06 -21.05
N LEU A 591 68.56 0.40 -22.23
CA LEU A 591 69.92 0.91 -22.40
C LEU A 591 70.08 2.32 -21.82
N ILE A 592 69.04 3.14 -21.93
CA ILE A 592 69.03 4.51 -21.41
C ILE A 592 68.86 4.51 -19.88
N ILE A 593 67.97 3.65 -19.37
CA ILE A 593 67.76 3.44 -17.94
C ILE A 593 69.04 2.89 -17.33
N LEU A 594 69.69 1.89 -17.94
CA LEU A 594 70.98 1.37 -17.47
C LEU A 594 72.08 2.44 -17.56
N ALA A 595 72.12 3.26 -18.62
CA ALA A 595 73.08 4.35 -18.74
C ALA A 595 72.86 5.43 -17.65
N ASN A 596 71.63 5.84 -17.40
CA ASN A 596 71.31 6.85 -16.38
C ASN A 596 71.42 6.28 -14.95
N ALA A 597 70.99 5.05 -14.71
CA ALA A 597 71.23 4.35 -13.45
C ALA A 597 72.73 4.23 -13.19
N SER A 598 73.53 3.90 -14.20
CA SER A 598 74.99 3.87 -14.05
C SER A 598 75.58 5.26 -13.77
N ARG A 599 75.04 6.34 -14.37
CA ARG A 599 75.44 7.73 -14.04
C ARG A 599 75.07 8.11 -12.61
N ILE A 600 73.87 7.74 -12.15
CA ILE A 600 73.42 7.99 -10.78
C ILE A 600 74.28 7.19 -9.79
N VAL A 601 74.52 5.91 -10.04
CA VAL A 601 75.40 5.07 -9.23
C VAL A 601 76.82 5.65 -9.19
N ARG A 602 77.36 6.13 -10.32
CA ARG A 602 78.66 6.83 -10.34
C ARG A 602 78.64 8.10 -9.49
N LYS A 603 77.61 8.93 -9.60
CA LYS A 603 77.46 10.14 -8.76
C LYS A 603 77.35 9.79 -7.28
N ILE A 604 76.56 8.79 -6.91
CA ILE A 604 76.43 8.31 -5.52
C ILE A 604 77.78 7.80 -5.02
N LYS A 605 78.49 7.00 -5.82
CA LYS A 605 79.81 6.47 -5.47
C LYS A 605 80.84 7.59 -5.25
N GLN A 606 80.77 8.64 -6.06
CA GLN A 606 81.62 9.83 -5.93
C GLN A 606 81.28 10.63 -4.67
N ILE A 607 79.99 10.85 -4.38
CA ILE A 607 79.52 11.49 -3.14
C ILE A 607 79.96 10.71 -1.91
N CYS A 608 79.88 9.38 -1.93
CA CYS A 608 80.36 8.52 -0.84
C CYS A 608 81.87 8.64 -0.64
N LYS A 609 82.66 8.64 -1.73
CA LYS A 609 84.11 8.80 -1.67
C LYS A 609 84.52 10.16 -1.10
N ASP A 610 83.88 11.24 -1.56
CA ASP A 610 84.12 12.61 -1.05
C ASP A 610 83.73 12.75 0.43
N LYS A 611 82.78 11.95 0.90
CA LYS A 611 82.37 11.91 2.31
C LYS A 611 83.41 11.14 3.15
N GLU A 612 83.92 10.03 2.63
CA GLU A 612 84.96 9.23 3.29
C GLU A 612 86.29 10.01 3.39
N GLU A 613 86.73 10.68 2.32
CA GLU A 613 87.92 11.54 2.34
C GLU A 613 87.77 12.71 3.33
N ARG A 614 86.57 13.31 3.42
CA ARG A 614 86.28 14.37 4.41
C ARG A 614 86.36 13.86 5.84
N GLU A 615 85.87 12.65 6.13
CA GLU A 615 85.97 12.05 7.46
C GLU A 615 87.43 11.66 7.80
N LEU A 616 88.20 11.20 6.82
CA LEU A 616 89.62 10.86 6.99
C LEU A 616 90.47 12.11 7.27
N LEU A 617 90.22 13.20 6.54
CA LEU A 617 90.83 14.53 6.78
C LEU A 617 90.49 15.09 8.17
N LYS A 618 89.25 14.89 8.66
CA LYS A 618 88.88 15.25 10.03
C LYS A 618 89.68 14.45 11.05
N ARG A 619 89.83 13.13 10.87
CA ARG A 619 90.62 12.27 11.77
C ARG A 619 92.10 12.65 11.80
N ILE A 620 92.70 12.95 10.64
CA ILE A 620 94.09 13.43 10.55
C ILE A 620 94.26 14.77 11.27
N LYS A 621 93.33 15.72 11.09
CA LYS A 621 93.39 17.01 11.82
C LYS A 621 93.32 16.85 13.33
N ILE A 622 92.52 15.90 13.83
CA ILE A 622 92.43 15.59 15.26
C ILE A 622 93.72 14.95 15.78
N LEU A 623 94.37 14.09 14.99
CA LEU A 623 95.65 13.48 15.34
C LEU A 623 96.82 14.48 15.32
N MET A 624 96.81 15.46 14.41
CA MET A 624 97.84 16.51 14.38
C MET A 624 97.67 17.59 15.44
N SER A 625 96.50 17.68 16.10
CA SER A 625 96.27 18.64 17.20
C SER A 625 96.50 18.04 18.59
N LYS A 626 96.85 16.76 18.67
CA LYS A 626 97.32 16.07 19.88
C LYS A 626 98.82 15.91 19.77
#